data_AF-A0A7J6U4A8-F1
#
_entry.id   AF-A0A7J6U4A8-F1
#
_cell.length_a   1.000
_cell.length_b   1.000
_cell.length_c   1.000
_cell.angle_alpha   90.00
_cell.angle_beta   90.00
_cell.angle_gamma   90.00
#
_symmetry.space_group_name_H-M   'P 1'
#
loop_
_entity.id
_entity.type
_entity.pdbx_description
1 polymer ?
#
loop_
_entity_poly.entity_id
_entity_poly.type
_entity_poly.pdbx_seq_one_letter_code
_entity_poly.pdbx_strand_id
1 'polypeptide(L)'
;KSYGHRGEAVVQKNYEMIDKALDAITEITVPAEWKNLSDRMLNYEQTYDKAIGDLAKNKAYHMNAAEFTKNIQAPIALLKGDDIPVSAFASDELVGGKVPLGTSKVEKRGVALEVPEVDMDKCTQCNTCAMSCPHAVIRPFLLSQFE
;
A
#
# COMPACT_ATOMS: atom_id res chain seq x y z
N LYS A 1 29.31 10.15 -16.70
CA LYS A 1 29.99 8.86 -16.37
C LYS A 1 29.00 7.75 -16.06
N SER A 2 28.11 7.90 -15.08
CA SER A 2 27.16 6.84 -14.68
C SER A 2 26.22 6.35 -15.79
N TYR A 3 25.67 7.25 -16.60
CA TYR A 3 24.71 6.90 -17.66
C TYR A 3 25.30 6.74 -19.06
N GLY A 4 26.63 6.79 -19.23
CA GLY A 4 27.25 6.75 -20.57
C GLY A 4 26.90 5.49 -21.36
N HIS A 5 26.68 4.36 -20.68
CA HIS A 5 26.27 3.09 -21.29
C HIS A 5 24.84 3.09 -21.86
N ARG A 6 24.01 4.10 -21.54
CA ARG A 6 22.62 4.23 -22.02
C ARG A 6 22.51 5.00 -23.33
N GLY A 7 23.65 5.44 -23.89
CA GLY A 7 23.71 6.20 -25.13
C GLY A 7 23.50 7.69 -24.93
N GLU A 8 23.95 8.47 -25.91
CA GLU A 8 24.04 9.93 -25.82
C GLU A 8 22.68 10.60 -25.63
N ALA A 9 21.64 10.10 -26.31
CA ALA A 9 20.30 10.67 -26.20
C ALA A 9 19.74 10.64 -24.76
N VAL A 10 20.05 9.60 -23.98
CA VAL A 10 19.64 9.52 -22.57
C VAL A 10 20.47 10.48 -21.72
N VAL A 11 21.78 10.54 -21.95
CA VAL A 11 22.69 11.45 -21.23
C VAL A 11 22.26 12.91 -21.45
N GLN A 12 21.97 13.28 -22.69
CA GLN A 12 21.54 14.63 -23.04
C GLN A 12 20.23 15.03 -22.36
N LYS A 13 19.24 14.13 -22.31
CA LYS A 13 17.98 14.36 -21.58
C LYS A 13 18.20 14.61 -20.08
N ASN A 14 19.20 13.96 -19.48
CA ASN A 14 19.53 14.19 -18.07
C ASN A 14 20.15 15.58 -17.87
N TYR A 15 21.03 16.02 -18.78
CA TYR A 15 21.59 17.38 -18.71
C TYR A 15 20.51 18.45 -18.88
N GLU A 16 19.63 18.29 -19.87
CA GLU A 16 18.50 19.21 -20.07
C GLU A 16 17.57 19.30 -18.85
N MET A 17 17.40 18.20 -18.10
CA MET A 17 16.62 18.20 -16.86
C MET A 17 17.33 18.99 -15.76
N ILE A 18 18.64 18.85 -15.61
CA ILE A 18 19.44 19.60 -14.62
C ILE A 18 19.35 21.10 -14.88
N ASP A 19 19.50 21.52 -16.15
CA ASP A 19 19.44 22.93 -16.54
C ASP A 19 18.08 23.54 -16.18
N LYS A 20 16.99 22.81 -16.43
CA LYS A 20 15.62 23.24 -16.10
C LYS A 20 15.29 23.16 -14.61
N ALA A 21 15.94 22.27 -13.87
CA ALA A 21 15.61 22.03 -12.47
C ALA A 21 15.83 23.27 -11.60
N LEU A 22 16.89 24.05 -11.88
CA LEU A 22 17.21 25.26 -11.12
C LEU A 22 16.12 26.33 -11.28
N ASP A 23 15.62 26.54 -12.49
CA ASP A 23 14.55 27.51 -12.78
C ASP A 23 13.18 27.06 -12.23
N ALA A 24 13.00 25.77 -12.00
CA ALA A 24 11.75 25.21 -11.48
C ALA A 24 11.65 25.23 -9.94
N ILE A 25 12.72 25.56 -9.23
CA ILE A 25 12.70 25.65 -7.76
C ILE A 25 11.93 26.91 -7.35
N THR A 26 10.81 26.72 -6.68
CA THR A 26 9.98 27.81 -6.15
C THR A 26 10.00 27.76 -4.63
N GLU A 27 10.36 28.87 -3.98
CA GLU A 27 10.23 29.01 -2.54
C GLU A 27 8.75 29.06 -2.15
N ILE A 28 8.35 28.22 -1.19
CA ILE A 28 7.00 28.25 -0.63
C ILE A 28 7.03 29.05 0.67
N THR A 29 6.47 30.26 0.66
CA THR A 29 6.31 31.07 1.86
C THR A 29 5.26 30.42 2.77
N VAL A 30 5.70 29.87 3.90
CA VAL A 30 4.81 29.22 4.87
C VAL A 30 4.04 30.27 5.69
N PRO A 31 2.70 30.28 5.68
CA PRO A 31 1.92 31.25 6.45
C PRO A 31 2.07 31.06 7.96
N ALA A 32 2.19 32.16 8.72
CA ALA A 32 2.43 32.12 10.16
C ALA A 32 1.25 31.50 10.94
N GLU A 33 0.04 31.58 10.41
CA GLU A 33 -1.18 30.98 10.97
C GLU A 33 -1.15 29.44 10.94
N TRP A 34 -0.28 28.80 10.14
CA TRP A 34 -0.17 27.35 10.10
C TRP A 34 0.19 26.74 11.46
N LYS A 35 0.88 27.49 12.33
CA LYS A 35 1.18 27.09 13.71
C LYS A 35 -0.06 26.84 14.58
N ASN A 36 -1.22 27.39 14.18
CA ASN A 36 -2.48 27.32 14.91
C ASN A 36 -3.52 26.43 14.20
N LEU A 37 -3.13 25.71 13.14
CA LEU A 37 -4.05 24.78 12.48
C LEU A 37 -4.43 23.65 13.43
N SER A 38 -5.71 23.27 13.42
CA SER A 38 -6.18 22.17 14.23
C SER A 38 -5.66 20.83 13.71
N ASP A 39 -5.38 19.91 14.63
CA ASP A 39 -5.00 18.51 14.35
C ASP A 39 -6.10 17.67 13.67
N ARG A 40 -7.22 18.28 13.28
CA ARG A 40 -8.35 17.61 12.63
C ARG A 40 -7.90 16.80 11.39
N MET A 41 -6.87 17.26 10.68
CA MET A 41 -6.29 16.57 9.52
C MET A 41 -5.23 15.51 9.92
N LEU A 42 -4.55 15.64 11.06
CA LEU A 42 -3.59 14.63 11.54
C LEU A 42 -4.27 13.28 11.85
N ASN A 43 -5.55 13.35 12.25
CA ASN A 43 -6.36 12.16 12.55
C ASN A 43 -6.92 11.44 11.31
N TYR A 44 -6.71 11.96 10.09
CA TYR A 44 -7.17 11.33 8.86
C TYR A 44 -6.24 10.19 8.40
N GLU A 45 -4.91 10.37 8.53
CA GLU A 45 -3.89 9.42 8.05
C GLU A 45 -3.28 8.52 9.13
N GLN A 46 -3.36 8.89 10.42
CA GLN A 46 -2.56 8.23 11.45
C GLN A 46 -3.24 7.06 12.17
N THR A 47 -4.52 6.79 11.89
CA THR A 47 -5.22 5.66 12.55
C THR A 47 -5.35 4.47 11.61
N TYR A 48 -4.69 3.38 12.00
CA TYR A 48 -4.65 2.12 11.28
C TYR A 48 -6.04 1.55 10.95
N ASP A 49 -7.05 1.85 11.77
CA ASP A 49 -8.45 1.44 11.59
C ASP A 49 -9.12 2.02 10.31
N LYS A 50 -8.49 3.01 9.66
CA LYS A 50 -8.88 3.52 8.33
C LYS A 50 -7.99 3.01 7.19
N ALA A 51 -6.71 2.72 7.48
CA ALA A 51 -5.75 2.19 6.50
C ALA A 51 -6.05 0.75 6.11
N ILE A 52 -6.48 -0.05 7.10
CA ILE A 52 -7.11 -1.33 6.82
C ILE A 52 -8.59 -1.05 6.59
N GLY A 53 -9.04 -1.13 5.33
CA GLY A 53 -10.46 -1.03 5.01
C GLY A 53 -11.33 -1.98 5.85
N ASP A 54 -12.65 -1.84 5.79
CA ASP A 54 -13.62 -2.49 6.68
C ASP A 54 -13.49 -4.03 6.82
N LEU A 55 -12.71 -4.68 5.94
CA LEU A 55 -12.28 -6.08 6.02
C LEU A 55 -11.55 -6.47 7.33
N ALA A 56 -10.81 -5.58 8.01
CA ALA A 56 -10.25 -5.94 9.34
C ALA A 56 -11.22 -5.74 10.50
N LYS A 57 -12.34 -5.04 10.29
CA LYS A 57 -13.35 -4.83 11.32
C LYS A 57 -14.28 -6.04 11.47
N ASN A 58 -14.22 -6.99 10.53
CA ASN A 58 -15.09 -8.16 10.52
C ASN A 58 -14.53 -9.26 11.44
N LYS A 59 -15.15 -9.41 12.62
CA LYS A 59 -14.79 -10.39 13.68
C LYS A 59 -14.84 -11.86 13.24
N ALA A 60 -15.31 -12.15 12.02
CA ALA A 60 -15.39 -13.49 11.46
C ALA A 60 -14.03 -14.05 10.98
N TYR A 61 -12.97 -13.23 10.93
CA TYR A 61 -11.65 -13.67 10.49
C TYR A 61 -10.80 -14.16 11.67
N HIS A 62 -10.35 -15.42 11.58
CA HIS A 62 -9.47 -16.15 12.50
C HIS A 62 -8.73 -15.29 13.53
N MET A 63 -8.95 -15.62 14.80
CA MET A 63 -8.77 -14.79 15.99
C MET A 63 -7.39 -14.16 16.25
N ASN A 64 -6.36 -14.32 15.42
CA ASN A 64 -5.03 -13.74 15.68
C ASN A 64 -4.44 -12.92 14.54
N ALA A 65 -4.98 -13.03 13.32
CA ALA A 65 -4.51 -12.22 12.19
C ALA A 65 -4.84 -10.73 12.40
N ALA A 66 -6.01 -10.41 12.94
CA ALA A 66 -6.43 -9.03 13.19
C ALA A 66 -5.57 -8.35 14.26
N GLU A 67 -5.23 -9.06 15.35
CA GLU A 67 -4.39 -8.52 16.42
C GLU A 67 -2.93 -8.35 15.97
N PHE A 68 -2.37 -9.34 15.27
CA PHE A 68 -1.04 -9.21 14.66
C PHE A 68 -1.00 -8.03 13.67
N THR A 69 -2.00 -7.94 12.80
CA THR A 69 -2.14 -6.85 11.83
C THR A 69 -2.16 -5.51 12.57
N LYS A 70 -3.02 -5.33 13.57
CA LYS A 70 -3.16 -4.08 14.34
C LYS A 70 -1.93 -3.71 15.17
N ASN A 71 -1.36 -4.65 15.90
CA ASN A 71 -0.36 -4.36 16.93
C ASN A 71 1.09 -4.50 16.44
N ILE A 72 1.31 -5.20 15.32
CA ILE A 72 2.66 -5.51 14.81
C ILE A 72 2.82 -5.10 13.34
N GLN A 73 1.95 -5.55 12.44
CA GLN A 73 2.09 -5.22 11.00
C GLN A 73 1.87 -3.72 10.75
N ALA A 74 0.91 -3.11 11.46
CA ALA A 74 0.59 -1.69 11.37
C ALA A 74 1.77 -0.78 11.68
N PRO A 75 2.39 -0.90 12.88
CA PRO A 75 3.41 0.05 13.26
C PRO A 75 4.64 -0.14 12.38
N ILE A 76 4.96 -1.38 11.98
CA ILE A 76 6.04 -1.66 11.01
C ILE A 76 5.78 -0.94 9.67
N ALA A 77 4.58 -1.04 9.11
CA ALA A 77 4.23 -0.37 7.85
C ALA A 77 4.30 1.17 7.95
N LEU A 78 4.13 1.73 9.15
CA LEU A 78 4.26 3.15 9.47
C LEU A 78 5.68 3.56 9.88
N LEU A 79 6.68 2.69 9.72
CA LEU A 79 8.07 2.90 10.12
C LEU A 79 8.25 3.12 11.64
N LYS A 80 7.36 2.54 12.46
CA LYS A 80 7.37 2.54 13.93
C LYS A 80 7.61 1.13 14.49
N GLY A 81 8.38 0.31 13.76
CA GLY A 81 8.66 -1.07 14.17
C GLY A 81 9.44 -1.15 15.48
N ASP A 82 10.36 -0.20 15.71
CA ASP A 82 11.20 -0.15 16.91
C ASP A 82 10.42 0.19 18.20
N ASP A 83 9.25 0.82 18.07
CA ASP A 83 8.39 1.16 19.21
C ASP A 83 7.59 -0.05 19.73
N ILE A 84 7.59 -1.17 19.00
CA ILE A 84 6.82 -2.36 19.36
C ILE A 84 7.53 -3.08 20.52
N PRO A 85 6.89 -3.26 21.69
CA PRO A 85 7.52 -3.93 22.81
C PRO A 85 7.71 -5.41 22.53
N VAL A 86 8.75 -6.01 23.11
CA VAL A 86 9.02 -7.46 23.02
C VAL A 86 7.81 -8.31 23.42
N SER A 87 7.01 -7.83 24.38
CA SER A 87 5.79 -8.50 24.84
C SER A 87 4.73 -8.67 23.75
N ALA A 88 4.71 -7.83 22.71
CA ALA A 88 3.80 -7.98 21.58
C ALA A 88 4.05 -9.29 20.80
N PHE A 89 5.26 -9.84 20.90
CA PHE A 89 5.66 -11.08 20.24
C PHE A 89 5.60 -12.31 21.16
N ALA A 90 5.13 -12.16 22.41
CA ALA A 90 5.21 -13.20 23.44
C ALA A 90 4.06 -14.21 23.42
N SER A 91 3.07 -14.06 22.55
CA SER A 91 1.99 -15.05 22.40
C SER A 91 2.50 -16.37 21.83
N ASP A 92 1.96 -17.52 22.27
CA ASP A 92 2.33 -18.86 21.80
C ASP A 92 2.30 -19.02 20.27
N GLU A 93 1.46 -18.24 19.59
CA GLU A 93 1.33 -18.25 18.14
C GLU A 93 2.45 -17.56 17.38
N LEU A 94 3.21 -16.69 18.05
CA LEU A 94 4.36 -15.97 17.49
C LEU A 94 5.69 -16.54 17.99
N VAL A 95 5.66 -17.41 19.01
CA VAL A 95 6.85 -18.09 19.55
C VAL A 95 7.59 -18.84 18.44
N GLY A 96 8.90 -18.63 18.38
CA GLY A 96 9.77 -19.18 17.36
C GLY A 96 9.74 -18.43 16.02
N GLY A 97 9.19 -17.21 15.99
CA GLY A 97 9.14 -16.37 14.79
C GLY A 97 8.01 -16.73 13.83
N LYS A 98 6.98 -17.42 14.34
CA LYS A 98 5.76 -17.72 13.59
C LYS A 98 4.97 -16.43 13.35
N VAL A 99 4.29 -16.34 12.22
CA VAL A 99 3.40 -15.22 11.88
C VAL A 99 2.12 -15.76 11.24
N PRO A 100 0.97 -15.09 11.42
CA PRO A 100 -0.27 -15.53 10.81
C PRO A 100 -0.25 -15.37 9.29
N LEU A 101 -0.92 -16.28 8.60
CA LEU A 101 -1.09 -16.22 7.15
C LEU A 101 -2.19 -15.24 6.75
N GLY A 102 -2.17 -14.81 5.48
CA GLY A 102 -3.25 -14.00 4.90
C GLY A 102 -3.27 -12.53 5.34
N THR A 103 -2.17 -12.02 5.89
CA THR A 103 -1.97 -10.62 6.30
C THR A 103 -1.77 -9.65 5.14
N SER A 104 -1.48 -10.14 3.92
CA SER A 104 -1.37 -9.28 2.72
C SER A 104 -2.71 -8.70 2.26
N LYS A 105 -3.84 -9.37 2.57
CA LYS A 105 -5.18 -8.97 2.10
C LYS A 105 -5.61 -7.58 2.59
N VAL A 106 -5.00 -7.12 3.68
CA VAL A 106 -5.31 -5.87 4.39
C VAL A 106 -4.35 -4.72 4.06
N GLU A 107 -3.21 -4.97 3.39
CA GLU A 107 -2.19 -3.94 3.15
C GLU A 107 -2.66 -2.81 2.21
N LYS A 108 -3.50 -3.14 1.23
CA LYS A 108 -4.16 -2.21 0.31
C LYS A 108 -3.27 -1.07 -0.23
N ARG A 109 -2.03 -1.39 -0.61
CA ARG A 109 -0.99 -0.43 -1.00
C ARG A 109 -1.36 0.57 -2.10
N GLY A 110 -2.23 0.19 -3.05
CA GLY A 110 -2.76 1.12 -4.06
C GLY A 110 -1.71 1.79 -4.97
N VAL A 111 -0.61 1.10 -5.29
CA VAL A 111 0.57 1.70 -5.98
C VAL A 111 0.55 1.58 -7.52
N ALA A 112 -0.47 0.94 -8.09
CA ALA A 112 -0.55 0.76 -9.54
C ALA A 112 -0.87 2.10 -10.22
N LEU A 113 -0.12 2.46 -11.26
CA LEU A 113 -0.40 3.65 -12.07
C LEU A 113 -1.70 3.48 -12.87
N GLU A 114 -1.93 2.26 -13.35
CA GLU A 114 -3.08 1.86 -14.15
C GLU A 114 -3.66 0.54 -13.60
N VAL A 115 -4.98 0.38 -13.71
CA VAL A 115 -5.69 -0.83 -13.28
C VAL A 115 -6.55 -1.31 -14.46
N PRO A 116 -6.56 -2.61 -14.79
CA PRO A 116 -7.34 -3.11 -15.91
C PRO A 116 -8.84 -2.99 -15.65
N GLU A 117 -9.57 -2.53 -16.66
CA GLU A 117 -11.03 -2.56 -16.72
C GLU A 117 -11.47 -3.70 -17.63
N VAL A 118 -12.40 -4.54 -17.14
CA VAL A 118 -12.89 -5.69 -17.91
C VAL A 118 -14.09 -5.26 -18.73
N ASP A 119 -13.95 -5.32 -20.05
CA ASP A 119 -15.05 -5.17 -21.00
C ASP A 119 -15.82 -6.51 -21.12
N MET A 120 -17.00 -6.56 -20.50
CA MET A 120 -17.81 -7.77 -20.45
C MET A 120 -18.44 -8.14 -21.80
N ASP A 121 -18.59 -7.20 -22.74
CA ASP A 121 -19.11 -7.48 -24.09
C ASP A 121 -18.07 -8.25 -24.93
N LYS A 122 -16.79 -8.14 -24.58
CA LYS A 122 -15.67 -8.84 -25.24
C LYS A 122 -15.16 -10.04 -24.45
N CYS A 123 -15.61 -10.22 -23.21
CA CYS A 123 -15.12 -11.26 -22.32
C CYS A 123 -15.60 -12.66 -22.75
N THR A 124 -14.67 -13.57 -23.03
CA THR A 124 -14.98 -14.97 -23.39
C THR A 124 -15.06 -15.91 -22.19
N GLN A 125 -14.96 -15.39 -20.97
CA GLN A 125 -15.02 -16.15 -19.71
C GLN A 125 -13.93 -17.24 -19.58
N CYS A 126 -12.78 -17.05 -20.25
CA CYS A 126 -11.69 -18.02 -20.28
C CYS A 126 -10.82 -18.09 -19.00
N ASN A 127 -11.01 -17.15 -18.06
CA ASN A 127 -10.20 -17.00 -16.84
C ASN A 127 -8.68 -16.78 -17.04
N THR A 128 -8.22 -16.54 -18.26
CA THR A 128 -6.79 -16.31 -18.55
C THR A 128 -6.24 -15.10 -17.80
N CYS A 129 -7.02 -14.02 -17.67
CA CYS A 129 -6.61 -12.81 -16.94
C CYS A 129 -6.33 -13.07 -15.45
N ALA A 130 -7.14 -13.92 -14.81
CA ALA A 130 -6.94 -14.34 -13.42
C ALA A 130 -5.72 -15.25 -13.27
N MET A 131 -5.56 -16.21 -14.18
CA MET A 131 -4.40 -17.11 -14.22
C MET A 131 -3.09 -16.37 -14.44
N SER A 132 -3.06 -15.37 -15.32
CA SER A 132 -1.84 -14.60 -15.63
C SER A 132 -1.47 -13.59 -14.55
N CYS A 133 -2.37 -13.32 -13.60
CA CYS A 133 -2.15 -12.29 -12.60
C CYS A 133 -1.12 -12.74 -11.55
N PRO A 134 0.05 -12.08 -11.44
CA PRO A 134 1.09 -12.47 -10.48
C PRO A 134 0.75 -12.12 -9.03
N HIS A 135 -0.35 -11.39 -8.78
CA HIS A 135 -0.72 -10.88 -7.46
C HIS A 135 -2.15 -11.26 -7.03
N ALA A 136 -2.85 -12.10 -7.82
CA ALA A 136 -4.24 -12.48 -7.59
C ALA A 136 -5.21 -11.28 -7.40
N VAL A 137 -5.00 -10.18 -8.14
CA VAL A 137 -5.80 -8.95 -8.06
C VAL A 137 -7.07 -8.97 -8.92
N ILE A 138 -7.12 -9.83 -9.95
CA ILE A 138 -8.32 -10.08 -10.77
C ILE A 138 -8.76 -11.53 -10.57
N ARG A 139 -10.04 -11.73 -10.27
CA ARG A 139 -10.62 -13.03 -9.92
C ARG A 139 -11.99 -13.19 -10.58
N PRO A 140 -12.31 -14.37 -11.15
CA PRO A 140 -13.65 -14.65 -11.63
C PRO A 140 -14.58 -14.95 -10.44
N PHE A 141 -15.81 -14.48 -10.53
CA PHE A 141 -16.88 -14.79 -9.58
C PHE A 141 -18.05 -15.42 -10.34
N LEU A 142 -18.51 -16.56 -9.86
CA LEU A 142 -19.70 -17.23 -10.38
C LEU A 142 -20.76 -17.20 -9.29
N LEU A 143 -21.92 -16.63 -9.59
CA LEU A 143 -23.02 -16.45 -8.66
C LEU A 143 -24.27 -17.15 -9.22
N SER A 144 -25.02 -17.80 -8.34
CA SER A 144 -26.34 -18.33 -8.71
C SER A 144 -27.38 -17.22 -8.64
N GLN A 145 -28.51 -17.35 -9.36
CA GLN A 145 -29.62 -16.40 -9.28
C GLN A 145 -30.50 -16.59 -8.03
N PHE A 146 -30.21 -17.57 -7.18
CA PHE A 146 -31.09 -18.01 -6.08
C PHE A 146 -30.55 -17.68 -4.68
N GLU A 147 -29.72 -16.64 -4.55
CA GLU A 147 -29.33 -16.07 -3.25
C GLU A 147 -29.95 -14.68 -3.03
#